data_AF-S3CBC6-F1
#
_entry.id   AF-S3CBC6-F1
#
_cell.length_a   1.000
_cell.length_b   1.000
_cell.length_c   1.000
_cell.angle_alpha   90.00
_cell.angle_beta   90.00
_cell.angle_gamma   90.00
#
_symmetry.space_group_name_H-M   'P 1'
#
loop_
_entity.id
_entity.type
_entity.pdbx_description
1 polymer ?
#
loop_
_entity_poly.entity_id
_entity_poly.type
_entity_poly.pdbx_seq_one_letter_code
_entity_poly.pdbx_strand_id
1 'polypeptide(L)'
;MKKNTTSPIGVVGSDGRERRRCDDVSRVKCVPFSSFVLRLWRQGGCEVERPAAASVHSACIRRVELEITISQRPSRAVESMLHLDIRAAMTAEQTDTPMGDAPAALALSDDEARILALYDQLKTIQLEAALLRAREAHPGEATATVEAAQQSLLEARASYVLRTEVVDSVLTVHPVLRAVHQATQASPIERDLLAAVEQRDVRSQAVAREAAARHAADDERAAAAAACRQIETKNVELAADAGADGSGSGSGGHAPDDEPSELSQLRASVKASRQRWKLIKGAASAIVVGSGVDWARDAALLEIVLDPE
;
A
#
# COMPACT_ATOMS: atom_id res chain seq x y z
N MET A 1 49.41 0.28 62.37
CA MET A 1 48.09 -0.38 62.50
C MET A 1 47.04 0.45 61.78
N LYS A 2 46.52 -0.04 60.66
CA LYS A 2 45.15 0.16 60.12
C LYS A 2 45.12 -0.51 58.74
N LYS A 3 44.48 -1.67 58.70
CA LYS A 3 44.27 -2.50 57.51
C LYS A 3 42.93 -2.08 56.92
N ASN A 4 42.88 -1.72 55.65
CA ASN A 4 41.62 -1.62 54.92
C ASN A 4 41.50 -2.83 53.99
N THR A 5 40.51 -3.64 54.32
CA THR A 5 40.05 -4.86 53.68
C THR A 5 39.16 -4.52 52.48
N THR A 6 39.56 -4.99 51.31
CA THR A 6 38.73 -5.02 50.10
C THR A 6 38.02 -6.36 50.03
N SER A 7 36.69 -6.37 50.09
CA SER A 7 35.85 -7.52 49.79
C SER A 7 35.29 -7.36 48.37
N PRO A 8 35.32 -8.39 47.52
CA PRO A 8 34.60 -8.38 46.25
C PRO A 8 33.15 -8.85 46.41
N ILE A 9 32.25 -8.15 45.74
CA ILE A 9 30.84 -8.46 45.59
C ILE A 9 30.71 -9.67 44.67
N GLY A 10 30.08 -10.73 45.17
CA GLY A 10 29.69 -11.90 44.39
C GLY A 10 28.45 -11.60 43.53
N VAL A 11 28.54 -11.93 42.25
CA VAL A 11 27.39 -12.00 41.34
C VAL A 11 27.05 -13.48 41.18
N VAL A 12 25.85 -13.85 41.63
CA VAL A 12 25.26 -15.18 41.47
C VAL A 12 23.95 -15.04 40.70
N GLY A 13 23.80 -15.90 39.69
CA GLY A 13 22.52 -16.30 39.08
C GLY A 13 22.08 -15.45 37.89
N SER A 14 21.45 -15.97 36.84
CA SER A 14 20.97 -17.32 36.52
C SER A 14 20.53 -17.33 35.04
N ASP A 15 20.28 -18.52 34.52
CA ASP A 15 19.36 -18.82 33.41
C ASP A 15 19.80 -18.57 31.96
N GLY A 16 20.64 -19.48 31.46
CA GLY A 16 20.73 -19.81 30.04
C GLY A 16 19.72 -20.89 29.66
N ARG A 17 18.49 -20.50 29.36
CA ARG A 17 17.46 -21.36 28.76
C ARG A 17 17.41 -21.12 27.24
N GLU A 18 17.50 -22.22 26.49
CA GLU A 18 16.82 -22.42 25.20
C GLU A 18 17.34 -21.67 23.95
N ARG A 19 18.42 -22.18 23.34
CA ARG A 19 18.64 -22.06 21.90
C ARG A 19 18.21 -23.35 21.21
N ARG A 20 16.98 -23.39 20.68
CA ARG A 20 16.63 -24.33 19.61
C ARG A 20 16.56 -23.58 18.28
N ARG A 21 17.31 -24.15 17.34
CA ARG A 21 17.41 -23.88 15.91
C ARG A 21 16.07 -23.47 15.28
N CYS A 22 16.09 -22.38 14.53
CA CYS A 22 15.26 -22.19 13.36
C CYS A 22 16.19 -22.09 12.15
N ASP A 23 16.71 -23.23 11.72
CA ASP A 23 17.28 -23.41 10.38
C ASP A 23 16.24 -24.17 9.58
N ASP A 24 15.34 -23.44 8.90
CA ASP A 24 14.63 -23.97 7.72
C ASP A 24 14.08 -22.82 6.86
N VAL A 25 15.00 -22.09 6.23
CA VAL A 25 14.67 -21.21 5.10
C VAL A 25 15.52 -21.68 3.93
N SER A 26 15.05 -22.71 3.22
CA SER A 26 15.55 -23.03 1.87
C SER A 26 14.63 -24.02 1.15
N ARG A 27 14.09 -23.54 0.01
CA ARG A 27 13.55 -24.26 -1.17
C ARG A 27 12.05 -24.16 -1.40
N VAL A 28 11.60 -22.98 -1.80
CA VAL A 28 10.53 -22.88 -2.80
C VAL A 28 11.20 -22.68 -4.15
N LYS A 29 11.19 -23.73 -4.98
CA LYS A 29 11.62 -23.66 -6.38
C LYS A 29 10.55 -22.90 -7.16
N CYS A 30 10.89 -21.72 -7.66
CA CYS A 30 10.12 -21.07 -8.73
C CYS A 30 10.20 -21.95 -9.98
N VAL A 31 9.07 -22.50 -10.42
CA VAL A 31 8.92 -23.10 -11.75
C VAL A 31 8.11 -22.11 -12.61
N PRO A 32 8.57 -21.73 -13.81
CA PRO A 32 7.83 -20.80 -14.66
C PRO A 32 6.54 -21.44 -15.20
N PHE A 33 5.45 -20.68 -15.08
CA PHE A 33 4.07 -21.10 -15.36
C PHE A 33 3.70 -21.18 -16.86
N SER A 34 4.68 -21.14 -17.78
CA SER A 34 4.41 -21.05 -19.23
C SER A 34 4.34 -22.39 -19.98
N SER A 35 4.53 -23.54 -19.32
CA SER A 35 4.70 -24.82 -20.03
C SER A 35 3.49 -25.76 -19.99
N PHE A 36 2.42 -25.43 -19.26
CA PHE A 36 1.30 -26.38 -19.04
C PHE A 36 0.10 -26.18 -19.97
N VAL A 37 -0.03 -25.00 -20.60
CA VAL A 37 -1.20 -24.68 -21.45
C VAL A 37 -1.03 -25.13 -22.91
N LEU A 38 0.20 -25.42 -23.37
CA LEU A 38 0.46 -25.79 -24.76
C LEU A 38 0.45 -27.31 -25.05
N ARG A 39 0.15 -28.16 -24.05
CA ARG A 39 0.18 -29.63 -24.22
C ARG A 39 -1.19 -30.30 -24.33
N LEU A 40 -2.29 -29.56 -24.12
CA LEU A 40 -3.66 -30.09 -24.20
C LEU A 40 -4.41 -29.72 -25.48
N TRP A 41 -3.82 -28.93 -26.37
CA TRP A 41 -4.47 -28.49 -27.63
C TRP A 41 -3.98 -29.25 -28.88
N ARG A 42 -3.20 -30.32 -28.72
CA ARG A 42 -2.57 -31.06 -29.84
C ARG A 42 -2.77 -32.57 -29.79
N GLN A 43 -3.97 -33.03 -29.45
CA GLN A 43 -4.39 -34.40 -29.69
C GLN A 43 -5.91 -34.45 -29.81
N GLY A 44 -6.40 -34.69 -31.02
CA GLY A 44 -7.84 -34.80 -31.29
C GLY A 44 -8.22 -34.42 -32.72
N GLY A 45 -7.49 -34.93 -33.71
CA GLY A 45 -8.04 -35.02 -35.06
C GLY A 45 -8.91 -36.28 -35.13
N CYS A 46 -10.22 -36.09 -35.27
CA CYS A 46 -11.13 -37.07 -35.86
C CYS A 46 -12.26 -36.30 -36.53
N GLU A 47 -12.27 -36.35 -37.86
CA GLU A 47 -13.37 -35.96 -38.73
C GLU A 47 -14.61 -36.79 -38.37
N VAL A 48 -15.74 -36.13 -38.13
CA VAL A 48 -17.07 -36.72 -38.28
C VAL A 48 -17.97 -35.71 -38.99
N GLU A 49 -18.67 -36.23 -39.98
CA GLU A 49 -19.42 -35.54 -41.01
C GLU A 49 -20.48 -34.55 -40.49
N ARG A 50 -20.65 -33.46 -41.25
CA ARG A 50 -21.76 -32.51 -41.11
C ARG A 50 -23.08 -33.17 -41.49
N PRO A 51 -24.17 -32.80 -40.79
CA PRO A 51 -25.40 -32.44 -41.49
C PRO A 51 -25.76 -30.96 -41.25
N ALA A 52 -26.49 -30.41 -42.21
CA ALA A 52 -26.75 -29.00 -42.44
C ALA A 52 -27.67 -28.32 -41.41
N ALA A 53 -27.18 -28.10 -40.18
CA ALA A 53 -27.84 -27.26 -39.16
C ALA A 53 -26.96 -26.07 -38.67
N ALA A 54 -25.86 -25.78 -39.37
CA ALA A 54 -24.83 -24.85 -38.90
C ALA A 54 -25.14 -23.34 -39.07
N SER A 55 -26.22 -22.96 -39.77
CA SER A 55 -26.48 -21.55 -40.07
C SER A 55 -27.18 -20.78 -38.94
N VAL A 56 -28.04 -21.45 -38.15
CA VAL A 56 -28.82 -20.77 -37.10
C VAL A 56 -28.10 -20.85 -35.75
N HIS A 57 -27.44 -21.97 -35.47
CA HIS A 57 -26.64 -22.14 -34.24
C HIS A 57 -25.40 -21.24 -34.22
N SER A 58 -24.72 -21.04 -35.36
CA SER A 58 -23.58 -20.11 -35.46
C SER A 58 -23.99 -18.65 -35.26
N ALA A 59 -25.22 -18.27 -35.61
CA ALA A 59 -25.72 -16.91 -35.42
C ALA A 59 -26.19 -16.68 -33.97
N CYS A 60 -26.82 -17.67 -33.34
CA CYS A 60 -27.17 -17.62 -31.92
C CYS A 60 -25.94 -17.62 -31.01
N ILE A 61 -24.93 -18.46 -31.28
CA ILE A 61 -23.68 -18.48 -30.50
C ILE A 61 -22.95 -17.14 -30.63
N ARG A 62 -22.82 -16.56 -31.83
CA ARG A 62 -22.18 -15.25 -32.00
C ARG A 62 -22.96 -14.10 -31.35
N ARG A 63 -24.29 -14.19 -31.28
CA ARG A 63 -25.14 -13.17 -30.66
C ARG A 63 -25.09 -13.23 -29.14
N VAL A 64 -25.05 -14.45 -28.58
CA VAL A 64 -24.86 -14.68 -27.14
C VAL A 64 -23.43 -14.36 -26.72
N GLU A 65 -22.42 -14.68 -27.53
CA GLU A 65 -21.03 -14.24 -27.28
C GLU A 65 -20.91 -12.72 -27.32
N LEU A 66 -21.58 -12.01 -28.24
CA LEU A 66 -21.59 -10.53 -28.26
C LEU A 66 -22.29 -9.95 -27.02
N GLU A 67 -23.41 -10.51 -26.57
CA GLU A 67 -24.11 -10.03 -25.37
C GLU A 67 -23.36 -10.34 -24.06
N ILE A 68 -22.68 -11.49 -23.97
CA ILE A 68 -21.81 -11.82 -22.83
C ILE A 68 -20.57 -10.92 -22.83
N THR A 69 -19.99 -10.61 -24.00
CA THR A 69 -18.82 -9.70 -24.08
C THR A 69 -19.19 -8.25 -23.75
N ILE A 70 -20.45 -7.83 -23.97
CA ILE A 70 -20.97 -6.52 -23.56
C ILE A 70 -21.30 -6.50 -22.06
N SER A 71 -21.78 -7.60 -21.48
CA SER A 71 -22.12 -7.70 -20.05
C SER A 71 -20.91 -7.99 -19.13
N GLN A 72 -19.83 -8.58 -19.65
CA GLN A 72 -18.63 -8.94 -18.89
C GLN A 72 -17.43 -8.02 -19.12
N ARG A 73 -17.59 -6.89 -19.81
CA ARG A 73 -16.60 -5.80 -19.68
C ARG A 73 -17.01 -4.94 -18.48
N PRO A 74 -16.43 -5.12 -17.28
CA PRO A 74 -16.24 -3.95 -16.45
C PRO A 74 -15.43 -3.00 -17.32
N SER A 75 -16.01 -1.83 -17.61
CA SER A 75 -15.31 -0.83 -18.42
C SER A 75 -13.93 -0.65 -17.79
N ARG A 76 -12.86 -0.78 -18.58
CA ARG A 76 -11.50 -0.44 -18.12
C ARG A 76 -11.45 0.95 -17.49
N ALA A 77 -12.43 1.80 -17.80
CA ALA A 77 -12.70 3.07 -17.13
C ALA A 77 -13.02 2.92 -15.62
N VAL A 78 -13.76 1.91 -15.17
CA VAL A 78 -14.10 1.68 -13.75
C VAL A 78 -12.90 1.12 -12.99
N GLU A 79 -12.12 0.24 -13.61
CA GLU A 79 -10.86 -0.27 -13.04
C GLU A 79 -9.78 0.84 -13.01
N SER A 80 -9.71 1.68 -14.04
CA SER A 80 -8.85 2.85 -14.04
C SER A 80 -9.35 3.94 -13.09
N MET A 81 -10.66 4.10 -12.88
CA MET A 81 -11.24 5.07 -11.95
C MET A 81 -10.95 4.66 -10.50
N LEU A 82 -11.09 3.38 -10.15
CA LEU A 82 -10.68 2.86 -8.84
C LEU A 82 -9.15 2.97 -8.60
N HIS A 83 -8.32 2.82 -9.63
CA HIS A 83 -6.87 3.01 -9.52
C HIS A 83 -6.43 4.48 -9.54
N LEU A 84 -7.17 5.35 -10.25
CA LEU A 84 -6.92 6.79 -10.32
C LEU A 84 -7.39 7.49 -9.04
N ASP A 85 -8.47 7.03 -8.42
CA ASP A 85 -8.96 7.54 -7.13
C ASP A 85 -8.01 7.19 -5.98
N ILE A 86 -7.37 6.01 -5.99
CA ILE A 86 -6.32 5.69 -5.00
C ILE A 86 -5.08 6.55 -5.23
N ARG A 87 -4.67 6.77 -6.48
CA ARG A 87 -3.49 7.61 -6.77
C ARG A 87 -3.78 9.10 -6.52
N ALA A 88 -4.98 9.57 -6.82
CA ALA A 88 -5.44 10.94 -6.59
C ALA A 88 -5.65 11.22 -5.10
N ALA A 89 -6.22 10.27 -4.34
CA ALA A 89 -6.32 10.37 -2.88
C ALA A 89 -4.93 10.37 -2.21
N MET A 90 -3.98 9.56 -2.71
CA MET A 90 -2.60 9.58 -2.20
C MET A 90 -1.83 10.85 -2.59
N THR A 91 -2.22 11.58 -3.64
CA THR A 91 -1.59 12.86 -4.02
C THR A 91 -2.32 14.10 -3.48
N ALA A 92 -3.58 13.98 -3.03
CA ALA A 92 -4.40 15.10 -2.58
C ALA A 92 -4.33 15.36 -1.07
N GLU A 93 -3.75 14.46 -0.27
CA GLU A 93 -3.53 14.64 1.17
C GLU A 93 -2.11 15.11 1.54
N GLN A 94 -1.44 15.83 0.61
CA GLN A 94 -0.15 16.47 0.88
C GLN A 94 -0.14 17.96 0.53
N THR A 95 -1.30 18.61 0.59
CA THR A 95 -1.31 20.04 0.90
C THR A 95 -1.13 20.16 2.41
N ASP A 96 0.10 20.44 2.83
CA ASP A 96 0.37 21.07 4.13
C ASP A 96 -0.46 22.36 4.19
N THR A 97 -1.71 22.25 4.62
CA THR A 97 -2.46 23.38 5.13
C THR A 97 -1.62 23.92 6.28
N PRO A 98 -1.09 25.16 6.21
CA PRO A 98 -0.36 25.71 7.34
C PRO A 98 -1.36 25.78 8.50
N MET A 99 -1.12 24.96 9.52
CA MET A 99 -1.93 24.89 10.72
C MET A 99 -2.14 26.33 11.26
N GLY A 100 -3.36 26.84 11.10
CA GLY A 100 -3.74 28.21 11.42
C GLY A 100 -3.78 28.57 12.90
N ASP A 101 -3.29 27.71 13.79
CA ASP A 101 -3.16 27.96 15.23
C ASP A 101 -1.94 27.20 15.81
N ALA A 102 -0.81 27.20 15.09
CA ALA A 102 0.45 26.90 15.74
C ALA A 102 0.85 28.11 16.61
N PRO A 103 1.09 27.98 17.93
CA PRO A 103 1.90 28.98 18.61
C PRO A 103 3.20 29.03 17.79
N ALA A 104 3.49 30.22 17.27
CA ALA A 104 4.52 30.48 16.27
C ALA A 104 5.62 29.43 16.34
N ALA A 105 5.75 28.60 15.29
CA ALA A 105 6.94 27.76 15.11
C ALA A 105 8.12 28.65 15.47
N LEU A 106 8.84 28.31 16.55
CA LEU A 106 9.80 29.20 17.22
C LEU A 106 10.58 29.94 16.15
N ALA A 107 10.19 31.19 15.89
CA ALA A 107 10.65 31.91 14.72
C ALA A 107 12.08 32.27 15.06
N LEU A 108 13.02 31.45 14.58
CA LEU A 108 14.43 31.61 14.86
C LEU A 108 14.81 33.02 14.43
N SER A 109 15.44 33.74 15.35
CA SER A 109 16.04 35.04 15.00
C SER A 109 17.04 34.84 13.86
N ASP A 110 17.24 35.86 13.03
CA ASP A 110 18.24 35.82 11.95
C ASP A 110 19.63 35.42 12.48
N ASP A 111 19.95 35.83 13.72
CA ASP A 111 21.18 35.45 14.40
C ASP A 111 21.23 33.97 14.78
N GLU A 112 20.12 33.39 15.24
CA GLU A 112 20.02 31.97 15.59
C GLU A 112 20.12 31.10 14.33
N ALA A 113 19.45 31.50 13.26
CA ALA A 113 19.56 30.84 11.96
C ALA A 113 21.01 30.89 11.43
N ARG A 114 21.70 32.02 11.59
CA ARG A 114 23.11 32.15 11.24
C ARG A 114 24.01 31.25 12.09
N ILE A 115 23.75 31.14 13.39
CA ILE A 115 24.52 30.26 14.28
C ILE A 115 24.37 28.79 13.85
N LEU A 116 23.16 28.35 13.50
CA LEU A 116 22.92 27.00 12.99
C LEU A 116 23.65 26.75 11.67
N ALA A 117 23.61 27.71 10.73
CA ALA A 117 24.35 27.59 9.48
C ALA A 117 25.87 27.49 9.70
N LEU A 118 26.42 28.22 10.68
CA LEU A 118 27.84 28.11 11.07
C LEU A 118 28.15 26.77 11.73
N TYR A 119 27.23 26.21 12.53
CA TYR A 119 27.37 24.89 13.11
C TYR A 119 27.44 23.81 12.02
N ASP A 120 26.55 23.87 11.02
CA ASP A 120 26.54 22.94 9.89
C ASP A 120 27.85 23.02 9.08
N GLN A 121 28.31 24.24 8.79
CA GLN A 121 29.61 24.45 8.13
C GLN A 121 30.77 23.87 8.95
N LEU A 122 30.76 24.06 10.27
CA LEU A 122 31.78 23.53 11.16
C LEU A 122 31.77 21.99 11.16
N LYS A 123 30.59 21.36 11.11
CA LYS A 123 30.47 19.90 10.97
C LYS A 123 31.04 19.41 9.64
N THR A 124 30.76 20.10 8.54
CA THR A 124 31.35 19.77 7.22
C THR A 124 32.86 19.85 7.26
N ILE A 125 33.43 20.94 7.78
CA ILE A 125 34.89 21.12 7.87
C ILE A 125 35.53 20.06 8.78
N GLN A 126 34.88 19.69 9.88
CA GLN A 126 35.36 18.62 10.76
C GLN A 126 35.41 17.26 10.06
N LEU A 127 34.41 16.95 9.23
CA LEU A 127 34.39 15.74 8.42
C LEU A 127 35.55 15.75 7.40
N GLU A 128 35.72 16.85 6.67
CA GLU A 128 36.80 17.01 5.69
C GLU A 128 38.18 16.87 6.34
N ALA A 129 38.40 17.49 7.50
CA ALA A 129 39.64 17.36 8.27
C ALA A 129 39.86 15.92 8.76
N ALA A 130 38.81 15.21 9.17
CA ALA A 130 38.91 13.81 9.57
C ALA A 130 39.30 12.91 8.38
N LEU A 131 38.74 13.16 7.19
CA LEU A 131 39.08 12.44 5.95
C LEU A 131 40.52 12.70 5.51
N LEU A 132 40.98 13.96 5.57
CA LEU A 132 42.36 14.32 5.25
C LEU A 132 43.36 13.64 6.20
N ARG A 133 43.09 13.67 7.52
CA ARG A 133 43.92 12.96 8.51
C ARG A 133 43.95 11.45 8.28
N ALA A 134 42.81 10.84 7.94
CA ALA A 134 42.75 9.42 7.62
C ALA A 134 43.59 9.08 6.37
N ARG A 135 43.60 9.97 5.37
CA ARG A 135 44.45 9.82 4.18
C ARG A 135 45.93 9.97 4.51
N GLU A 136 46.30 10.93 5.34
CA GLU A 136 47.68 11.15 5.78
C GLU A 136 48.21 10.00 6.65
N ALA A 137 47.34 9.38 7.47
CA ALA A 137 47.67 8.22 8.29
C ALA A 137 47.90 6.94 7.45
N HIS A 138 47.46 6.91 6.20
CA HIS A 138 47.67 5.79 5.27
C HIS A 138 48.48 6.23 4.02
N PRO A 139 49.77 6.55 4.16
CA PRO A 139 50.62 6.93 3.05
C PRO A 139 51.05 5.67 2.27
N GLY A 140 50.15 5.08 1.47
CA GLY A 140 50.51 4.19 0.37
C GLY A 140 51.45 3.01 0.63
N GLU A 141 51.64 2.54 1.87
CA GLU A 141 52.41 1.31 2.14
C GLU A 141 51.57 0.09 1.72
N ALA A 142 51.80 -0.33 0.47
CA ALA A 142 51.10 -1.40 -0.24
C ALA A 142 51.25 -2.82 0.37
N THR A 143 51.64 -2.96 1.63
CA THR A 143 51.87 -4.27 2.27
C THR A 143 51.16 -4.48 3.60
N ALA A 144 50.57 -3.46 4.22
CA ALA A 144 49.53 -3.70 5.21
C ALA A 144 48.29 -4.18 4.44
N THR A 145 47.81 -5.39 4.75
CA THR A 145 46.75 -6.07 3.99
C THR A 145 45.57 -5.12 3.77
N VAL A 146 45.07 -5.04 2.54
CA VAL A 146 43.92 -4.20 2.17
C VAL A 146 42.74 -4.43 3.14
N GLU A 147 42.60 -5.66 3.63
CA GLU A 147 41.63 -6.06 4.65
C GLU A 147 41.82 -5.34 6.00
N ALA A 148 43.06 -5.17 6.49
CA ALA A 148 43.34 -4.44 7.72
C ALA A 148 43.04 -2.93 7.59
N ALA A 149 43.36 -2.35 6.42
CA ALA A 149 43.01 -0.96 6.12
C ALA A 149 41.49 -0.76 5.99
N GLN A 150 40.78 -1.70 5.35
CA GLN A 150 39.32 -1.70 5.27
C GLN A 150 38.68 -1.81 6.65
N GLN A 151 39.17 -2.72 7.51
CA GLN A 151 38.65 -2.88 8.85
C GLN A 151 38.88 -1.63 9.70
N SER A 152 40.05 -1.00 9.60
CA SER A 152 40.34 0.26 10.30
C SER A 152 39.44 1.41 9.84
N LEU A 153 39.15 1.51 8.53
CA LEU A 153 38.21 2.49 8.00
C LEU A 153 36.79 2.25 8.49
N LEU A 154 36.33 0.99 8.52
CA LEU A 154 35.00 0.64 9.03
C LEU A 154 34.88 0.93 10.52
N GLU A 155 35.91 0.64 11.31
CA GLU A 155 35.97 0.96 12.73
C GLU A 155 35.96 2.47 12.99
N ALA A 156 36.74 3.24 12.23
CA ALA A 156 36.74 4.71 12.31
C ALA A 156 35.36 5.29 11.94
N ARG A 157 34.72 4.76 10.89
CA ARG A 157 33.37 5.18 10.48
C ARG A 157 32.33 4.85 11.56
N ALA A 158 32.34 3.63 12.09
CA ALA A 158 31.43 3.23 13.16
C ALA A 158 31.63 4.11 14.41
N SER A 159 32.88 4.37 14.80
CA SER A 159 33.20 5.25 15.93
C SER A 159 32.71 6.70 15.72
N TYR A 160 32.82 7.22 14.50
CA TYR A 160 32.33 8.56 14.17
C TYR A 160 30.80 8.65 14.24
N VAL A 161 30.10 7.68 13.64
CA VAL A 161 28.62 7.61 13.67
C VAL A 161 28.13 7.50 15.11
N LEU A 162 28.68 6.57 15.90
CA LEU A 162 28.30 6.40 17.30
C LEU A 162 28.55 7.66 18.14
N ARG A 163 29.69 8.35 17.94
CA ARG A 163 29.95 9.62 18.64
C ARG A 163 28.94 10.70 18.26
N THR A 164 28.58 10.78 16.99
CA THR A 164 27.60 11.76 16.50
C THR A 164 26.21 11.46 17.08
N GLU A 165 25.76 10.21 17.00
CA GLU A 165 24.48 9.77 17.57
C GLU A 165 24.41 9.99 19.09
N VAL A 166 25.49 9.72 19.82
CA VAL A 166 25.55 9.97 21.26
C VAL A 166 25.47 11.47 21.56
N VAL A 167 26.21 12.30 20.82
CA VAL A 167 26.15 13.76 20.99
C VAL A 167 24.74 14.27 20.67
N ASP A 168 24.13 13.82 19.58
CA ASP A 168 22.79 14.25 19.17
C ASP A 168 21.73 13.80 20.19
N SER A 169 21.84 12.57 20.70
CA SER A 169 20.98 12.06 21.77
C SER A 169 21.12 12.89 23.06
N VAL A 170 22.35 13.24 23.47
CA VAL A 170 22.57 14.10 24.64
C VAL A 170 22.01 15.50 24.40
N LEU A 171 22.21 16.09 23.22
CA LEU A 171 21.72 17.43 22.89
C LEU A 171 20.19 17.50 22.77
N THR A 172 19.52 16.42 22.40
CA THR A 172 18.05 16.39 22.23
C THR A 172 17.32 15.88 23.47
N VAL A 173 17.76 14.79 24.07
CA VAL A 173 17.05 14.11 25.17
C VAL A 173 17.27 14.81 26.51
N HIS A 174 18.49 15.29 26.78
CA HIS A 174 18.81 15.87 28.09
C HIS A 174 18.01 17.15 28.39
N PRO A 175 17.86 18.11 27.45
CA PRO A 175 16.99 19.27 27.65
C PRO A 175 15.53 18.88 27.88
N VAL A 176 15.01 17.89 27.12
CA VAL A 176 13.62 17.40 27.26
C VAL A 176 13.40 16.75 28.62
N LEU A 177 14.31 15.90 29.08
CA LEU A 177 14.20 15.27 30.40
C LEU A 177 14.23 16.33 31.52
N ARG A 178 15.09 17.35 31.42
CA ARG A 178 15.14 18.44 32.40
C ARG A 178 13.88 19.30 32.38
N ALA A 179 13.35 19.58 31.19
CA ALA A 179 12.09 20.31 30.98
C ALA A 179 10.93 19.59 31.69
N VAL A 180 10.77 18.30 31.42
CA VAL A 180 9.68 17.47 31.97
C VAL A 180 9.82 17.27 33.48
N HIS A 181 11.04 17.03 33.98
CA HIS A 181 11.26 16.76 35.39
C HIS A 181 11.42 18.01 36.26
N GLN A 182 11.30 19.22 35.68
CA GLN A 182 11.52 20.49 36.38
C GLN A 182 12.80 20.46 37.22
N ALA A 183 13.87 19.90 36.65
CA ALA A 183 15.11 19.68 37.39
C ALA A 183 15.56 21.01 38.01
N THR A 184 16.02 20.98 39.26
CA THR A 184 16.44 22.19 40.01
C THR A 184 17.56 22.99 39.32
N GLN A 185 18.25 22.39 38.35
CA GLN A 185 19.29 23.01 37.52
C GLN A 185 18.85 23.22 36.05
N ALA A 186 17.55 23.21 35.76
CA ALA A 186 17.05 23.47 34.41
C ALA A 186 17.27 24.94 34.04
N SER A 187 17.94 25.16 32.91
CA SER A 187 18.09 26.49 32.33
C SER A 187 16.70 27.08 31.99
N PRO A 188 16.54 28.42 31.94
CA PRO A 188 15.27 29.04 31.59
C PRO A 188 14.71 28.53 30.25
N ILE A 189 15.59 28.36 29.25
CA ILE A 189 15.24 27.83 27.93
C ILE A 189 14.70 26.40 28.04
N GLU A 190 15.31 25.54 28.87
CA GLU A 190 14.82 24.18 29.11
C GLU A 190 13.43 24.16 29.75
N ARG A 191 13.08 25.15 30.58
CA ARG A 191 11.73 25.22 31.18
C ARG A 191 10.67 25.63 30.14
N ASP A 192 11.01 26.54 29.25
CA ASP A 192 10.12 27.01 28.19
C ASP A 192 9.80 25.91 27.16
N LEU A 193 10.69 24.90 27.02
CA LEU A 193 10.45 23.74 26.16
C LEU A 193 9.25 22.89 26.59
N LEU A 194 8.82 22.94 27.86
CA LEU A 194 7.76 22.07 28.38
C LEU A 194 6.45 22.21 27.58
N ALA A 195 6.03 23.44 27.30
CA ALA A 195 4.78 23.69 26.56
C ALA A 195 4.84 23.12 25.13
N ALA A 196 5.99 23.22 24.47
CA ALA A 196 6.20 22.65 23.14
C ALA A 196 6.21 21.11 23.17
N VAL A 197 6.80 20.51 24.21
CA VAL A 197 6.81 19.05 24.42
C VAL A 197 5.40 18.52 24.67
N GLU A 198 4.62 19.18 25.55
CA GLU A 198 3.23 18.81 25.81
C GLU A 198 2.37 18.90 24.54
N GLN A 199 2.53 19.97 23.77
CA GLN A 199 1.82 20.12 22.50
C GLN A 199 2.22 19.03 21.49
N ARG A 200 3.51 18.69 21.40
CA ARG A 200 3.99 17.59 20.56
C ARG A 200 3.40 16.26 21.00
N ASP A 201 3.31 15.99 22.29
CA ASP A 201 2.81 14.72 22.82
C ASP A 201 1.30 14.58 22.58
N VAL A 202 0.52 15.66 22.73
CA VAL A 202 -0.90 15.69 22.36
C VAL A 202 -1.09 15.41 20.86
N ARG A 203 -0.29 16.06 20.00
CA ARG A 203 -0.34 15.82 18.55
C ARG A 203 0.09 14.41 18.19
N SER A 204 1.15 13.89 18.80
CA SER A 204 1.62 12.52 18.60
C SER A 204 0.55 11.50 18.99
N GLN A 205 -0.17 11.72 20.10
CA GLN A 205 -1.30 10.87 20.49
C GLN A 205 -2.45 10.95 19.49
N ALA A 206 -2.78 12.14 18.97
CA ALA A 206 -3.81 12.30 17.96
C ALA A 206 -3.44 11.57 16.65
N VAL A 207 -2.20 11.73 16.19
CA VAL A 207 -1.68 11.03 15.00
C VAL A 207 -1.68 9.51 15.21
N ALA A 208 -1.28 9.02 16.39
CA ALA A 208 -1.29 7.59 16.68
C ALA A 208 -2.72 7.01 16.69
N ARG A 209 -3.69 7.74 17.25
CA ARG A 209 -5.12 7.34 17.22
C ARG A 209 -5.66 7.30 15.80
N GLU A 210 -5.34 8.32 15.01
CA GLU A 210 -5.78 8.40 13.62
C GLU A 210 -5.15 7.30 12.75
N ALA A 211 -3.86 7.01 12.94
CA ALA A 211 -3.20 5.90 12.29
C ALA A 211 -3.82 4.54 12.67
N ALA A 212 -4.14 4.34 13.95
CA ALA A 212 -4.81 3.12 14.40
C ALA A 212 -6.22 2.98 13.81
N ALA A 213 -6.99 4.07 13.73
CA ALA A 213 -8.31 4.07 13.09
C ALA A 213 -8.23 3.75 11.59
N ARG A 214 -7.24 4.33 10.89
CA ARG A 214 -6.97 4.02 9.48
C ARG A 214 -6.61 2.55 9.27
N HIS A 215 -5.72 2.00 10.09
CA HIS A 215 -5.38 0.58 10.01
C HIS A 215 -6.60 -0.33 10.24
N ALA A 216 -7.47 0.00 11.21
CA ALA A 216 -8.71 -0.75 11.42
C ALA A 216 -9.64 -0.69 10.20
N ALA A 217 -9.80 0.48 9.57
CA ALA A 217 -10.60 0.64 8.36
C ALA A 217 -10.02 -0.14 7.16
N ASP A 218 -8.69 -0.17 7.03
CA ASP A 218 -8.00 -0.95 6.00
C ASP A 218 -8.18 -2.46 6.20
N ASP A 219 -8.13 -2.93 7.46
CA ASP A 219 -8.39 -4.32 7.81
C ASP A 219 -9.84 -4.72 7.51
N GLU A 220 -10.82 -3.87 7.84
CA GLU A 220 -12.23 -4.08 7.51
C GLU A 220 -12.45 -4.13 5.98
N ARG A 221 -11.80 -3.24 5.25
CA ARG A 221 -11.83 -3.23 3.78
C ARG A 221 -11.22 -4.50 3.21
N ALA A 222 -10.10 -4.96 3.74
CA ALA A 222 -9.44 -6.19 3.32
C ALA A 222 -10.34 -7.41 3.58
N ALA A 223 -11.00 -7.48 4.74
CA ALA A 223 -11.95 -8.53 5.07
C ALA A 223 -13.17 -8.53 4.14
N ALA A 224 -13.76 -7.36 3.87
CA ALA A 224 -14.87 -7.22 2.93
C ALA A 224 -14.48 -7.63 1.51
N ALA A 225 -13.28 -7.25 1.05
CA ALA A 225 -12.76 -7.65 -0.26
C ALA A 225 -12.55 -9.17 -0.36
N ALA A 226 -12.05 -9.80 0.71
CA ALA A 226 -11.90 -11.26 0.76
C ALA A 226 -13.28 -11.97 0.70
N ALA A 227 -14.27 -11.47 1.42
CA ALA A 227 -15.63 -12.00 1.38
C ALA A 227 -16.28 -11.85 -0.01
N CYS A 228 -16.10 -10.71 -0.68
CA CYS A 228 -16.61 -10.50 -2.04
C CYS A 228 -16.01 -11.52 -3.02
N ARG A 229 -14.69 -11.72 -2.98
CA ARG A 229 -14.02 -12.74 -3.82
C ARG A 229 -14.56 -14.14 -3.56
N GLN A 230 -14.84 -14.49 -2.30
CA GLN A 230 -15.41 -15.80 -1.96
C GLN A 230 -16.84 -15.97 -2.50
N ILE A 231 -17.65 -14.90 -2.49
CA ILE A 231 -18.99 -14.92 -3.07
C ILE A 231 -18.90 -15.03 -4.60
N GLU A 232 -17.98 -14.29 -5.22
CA GLU A 232 -17.73 -14.37 -6.67
C GLU A 232 -17.35 -15.79 -7.09
N THR A 233 -16.44 -16.46 -6.38
CA THR A 233 -16.08 -17.85 -6.69
C THR A 233 -17.28 -18.78 -6.57
N LYS A 234 -18.10 -18.64 -5.52
CA LYS A 234 -19.31 -19.45 -5.34
C LYS A 234 -20.35 -19.19 -6.43
N ASN A 235 -20.52 -17.94 -6.84
CA ASN A 235 -21.45 -17.58 -7.92
C ASN A 235 -21.00 -18.17 -9.25
N VAL A 236 -19.70 -18.20 -9.52
CA VAL A 236 -19.13 -18.85 -10.71
C VAL A 236 -19.35 -20.38 -10.66
N GLU A 237 -19.13 -21.01 -9.51
CA GLU A 237 -19.39 -22.45 -9.30
C GLU A 237 -20.87 -22.79 -9.54
N LEU A 238 -21.79 -22.08 -8.88
CA LEU A 238 -23.24 -22.30 -9.03
C LEU A 238 -23.74 -22.04 -10.45
N ALA A 239 -23.19 -21.04 -11.14
CA ALA A 239 -23.53 -20.76 -12.54
C ALA A 239 -23.04 -21.88 -13.48
N ALA A 240 -21.88 -22.48 -13.21
CA ALA A 240 -21.39 -23.64 -13.95
C ALA A 240 -22.28 -24.87 -13.73
N ASP A 241 -22.69 -25.13 -12.49
CA ASP A 241 -23.60 -26.24 -12.14
C ASP A 241 -24.97 -26.08 -12.82
N ALA A 242 -25.57 -24.89 -12.75
CA ALA A 242 -26.86 -24.61 -13.40
C ALA A 242 -26.80 -24.74 -14.94
N GLY A 243 -25.68 -24.39 -15.56
CA GLY A 243 -25.46 -24.57 -16.99
C GLY A 243 -25.30 -26.04 -17.40
N ALA A 244 -24.70 -26.87 -16.54
CA ALA A 244 -24.57 -28.31 -16.77
C ALA A 244 -25.93 -29.02 -16.71
N ASP A 245 -26.75 -28.73 -15.70
CA ASP A 245 -28.09 -29.31 -15.54
C ASP A 245 -29.06 -28.87 -16.65
N GLY A 246 -28.92 -27.65 -17.17
CA GLY A 246 -29.71 -27.15 -18.30
C GLY A 246 -29.40 -27.82 -19.65
N SER A 247 -28.22 -28.45 -19.80
CA SER A 247 -27.81 -29.10 -21.06
C SER A 247 -28.39 -30.51 -21.25
N GLY A 248 -29.01 -31.09 -20.20
CA GLY A 248 -29.65 -32.41 -20.22
C GLY A 248 -31.12 -32.44 -20.64
N SER A 249 -31.78 -31.28 -20.83
CA SER A 249 -33.21 -31.21 -21.21
C SER A 249 -33.43 -31.00 -22.71
N GLY A 250 -32.53 -31.52 -23.53
CA GLY A 250 -32.72 -31.64 -24.98
C GLY A 250 -33.34 -32.98 -25.35
N SER A 251 -34.62 -33.22 -25.03
CA SER A 251 -35.53 -34.19 -25.70
C SER A 251 -36.68 -34.61 -24.77
N GLY A 252 -37.83 -33.96 -24.90
CA GLY A 252 -39.07 -34.43 -24.29
C GLY A 252 -40.23 -33.51 -24.66
N GLY A 253 -40.95 -33.84 -25.72
CA GLY A 253 -41.88 -32.95 -26.42
C GLY A 253 -42.89 -32.21 -25.53
N HIS A 254 -42.99 -30.90 -25.75
CA HIS A 254 -44.13 -30.10 -25.34
C HIS A 254 -44.65 -29.27 -26.53
N ALA A 255 -45.98 -29.17 -26.59
CA ALA A 255 -46.77 -28.71 -27.73
C ALA A 255 -46.64 -27.18 -27.98
N PRO A 256 -46.94 -26.69 -29.20
CA PRO A 256 -46.65 -25.31 -29.61
C PRO A 256 -47.78 -24.34 -29.26
N ASP A 257 -48.14 -24.20 -27.97
CA ASP A 257 -49.17 -23.24 -27.52
C ASP A 257 -48.69 -22.21 -26.46
N ASP A 258 -47.52 -22.38 -25.83
CA ASP A 258 -47.02 -21.48 -24.76
C ASP A 258 -46.02 -20.38 -25.22
N GLU A 259 -45.51 -20.47 -26.44
CA GLU A 259 -44.55 -19.53 -27.06
C GLU A 259 -44.92 -18.03 -26.95
N PRO A 260 -46.19 -17.58 -27.14
CA PRO A 260 -46.48 -16.14 -27.05
C PRO A 260 -46.38 -15.62 -25.60
N SER A 261 -46.56 -16.49 -24.60
CA SER A 261 -46.52 -16.10 -23.19
C SER A 261 -45.08 -15.90 -22.72
N GLU A 262 -44.15 -16.78 -23.09
CA GLU A 262 -42.73 -16.69 -22.76
C GLU A 262 -42.07 -15.49 -23.45
N LEU A 263 -42.38 -15.26 -24.73
CA LEU A 263 -41.93 -14.07 -25.46
C LEU A 263 -42.43 -12.77 -24.83
N SER A 264 -43.63 -12.78 -24.24
CA SER A 264 -44.17 -11.60 -23.53
C SER A 264 -43.42 -11.33 -22.22
N GLN A 265 -43.05 -12.39 -21.48
CA GLN A 265 -42.29 -12.30 -20.23
C GLN A 265 -40.85 -11.84 -20.49
N LEU A 266 -40.19 -12.36 -21.53
CA LEU A 266 -38.87 -11.90 -21.95
C LEU A 266 -38.87 -10.44 -22.39
N ARG A 267 -39.91 -9.99 -23.11
CA ARG A 267 -40.07 -8.56 -23.45
C ARG A 267 -40.29 -7.69 -22.22
N ALA A 268 -41.03 -8.19 -21.23
CA ALA A 268 -41.24 -7.48 -19.96
C ALA A 268 -39.93 -7.36 -19.16
N SER A 269 -39.13 -8.43 -19.09
CA SER A 269 -37.84 -8.41 -18.39
C SER A 269 -36.82 -7.50 -19.08
N VAL A 270 -36.75 -7.49 -20.41
CA VAL A 270 -35.90 -6.56 -21.17
C VAL A 270 -36.33 -5.11 -20.94
N LYS A 271 -37.63 -4.82 -20.89
CA LYS A 271 -38.14 -3.47 -20.56
C LYS A 271 -37.75 -3.06 -19.14
N ALA A 272 -37.89 -3.95 -18.16
CA ALA A 272 -37.51 -3.70 -16.78
C ALA A 272 -36.00 -3.45 -16.63
N SER A 273 -35.16 -4.22 -17.33
CA SER A 273 -33.71 -4.01 -17.34
C SER A 273 -33.30 -2.71 -18.02
N ARG A 274 -33.97 -2.32 -19.12
CA ARG A 274 -33.76 -1.00 -19.75
C ARG A 274 -34.17 0.15 -18.85
N GLN A 275 -35.27 0.02 -18.10
CA GLN A 275 -35.69 1.03 -17.14
C GLN A 275 -34.67 1.19 -16.00
N ARG A 276 -34.17 0.07 -15.46
CA ARG A 276 -33.11 0.10 -14.43
C ARG A 276 -31.83 0.74 -14.94
N TRP A 277 -31.39 0.41 -16.15
CA TRP A 277 -30.20 1.02 -16.77
C TRP A 277 -30.36 2.53 -16.94
N LYS A 278 -31.54 3.01 -17.37
CA LYS A 278 -31.83 4.45 -17.48
C LYS A 278 -31.76 5.16 -16.14
N LEU A 279 -32.25 4.55 -15.06
CA LEU A 279 -32.17 5.12 -13.71
C LEU A 279 -30.72 5.21 -13.24
N ILE A 280 -29.94 4.15 -13.42
CA ILE A 280 -28.51 4.13 -13.03
C ILE A 280 -27.73 5.16 -13.84
N LYS A 281 -27.94 5.22 -15.16
CA LYS A 281 -27.28 6.22 -16.01
C LYS A 281 -27.65 7.64 -15.62
N GLY A 282 -28.94 7.92 -15.40
CA GLY A 282 -29.42 9.24 -14.98
C GLY A 282 -28.88 9.66 -13.61
N ALA A 283 -28.77 8.72 -12.67
CA ALA A 283 -28.16 8.98 -11.36
C ALA A 283 -26.66 9.26 -11.50
N ALA A 284 -25.93 8.45 -12.27
CA ALA A 284 -24.50 8.63 -12.50
C ALA A 284 -24.20 9.98 -13.19
N SER A 285 -24.96 10.35 -14.23
CA SER A 285 -24.80 11.64 -14.90
C SER A 285 -25.09 12.81 -13.98
N ALA A 286 -26.13 12.72 -13.13
CA ALA A 286 -26.47 13.77 -12.18
C ALA A 286 -25.37 13.97 -11.11
N ILE A 287 -24.75 12.87 -10.64
CA ILE A 287 -23.65 12.93 -9.67
C ILE A 287 -22.41 13.56 -10.30
N VAL A 288 -22.04 13.16 -11.52
CA VAL A 288 -20.86 13.69 -12.22
C VAL A 288 -21.02 15.18 -12.54
N VAL A 289 -22.21 15.61 -12.97
CA VAL A 289 -22.47 17.03 -13.23
C VAL A 289 -22.58 17.83 -11.91
N GLY A 290 -23.14 17.23 -10.85
CA GLY A 290 -23.32 17.86 -9.55
C GLY A 290 -22.06 17.98 -8.70
N SER A 291 -21.02 17.19 -8.98
CA SER A 291 -19.75 17.20 -8.23
C SER A 291 -18.83 18.38 -8.59
N GLY A 292 -19.13 19.11 -9.67
CA GLY A 292 -18.31 20.24 -10.13
C GLY A 292 -16.99 19.82 -10.80
N VAL A 293 -16.81 18.53 -11.10
CA VAL A 293 -15.67 18.02 -11.87
C VAL A 293 -15.78 18.48 -13.33
N ASP A 294 -14.67 18.86 -13.96
CA ASP A 294 -14.62 19.29 -15.38
C ASP A 294 -14.75 18.09 -16.34
N TRP A 295 -15.95 17.51 -16.38
CA TRP A 295 -16.31 16.33 -17.17
C TRP A 295 -16.23 16.55 -18.68
N ALA A 296 -16.19 17.79 -19.15
CA ALA A 296 -16.11 18.12 -20.58
C ALA A 296 -14.72 17.84 -21.19
N ARG A 297 -13.68 17.77 -20.36
CA ARG A 297 -12.30 17.52 -20.81
C ARG A 297 -11.88 16.05 -20.77
N ASP A 298 -12.65 15.22 -20.08
CA ASP A 298 -12.41 13.78 -19.98
C ASP A 298 -13.39 13.02 -20.87
N ALA A 299 -12.86 12.31 -21.87
CA ALA A 299 -13.64 11.53 -22.81
C ALA A 299 -14.47 10.42 -22.12
N ALA A 300 -13.97 9.87 -21.00
CA ALA A 300 -14.68 8.83 -20.26
C ALA A 300 -15.88 9.42 -19.48
N LEU A 301 -15.73 10.61 -18.89
CA LEU A 301 -16.83 11.28 -18.20
C LEU A 301 -17.86 11.84 -19.19
N LEU A 302 -17.39 12.31 -20.34
CA LEU A 302 -18.24 12.77 -21.43
C LEU A 302 -19.14 11.63 -21.97
N GLU A 303 -18.63 10.40 -22.10
CA GLU A 303 -19.42 9.22 -22.50
C GLU A 303 -20.45 8.81 -21.43
N ILE A 304 -20.15 9.02 -20.15
CA ILE A 304 -21.08 8.71 -19.06
C ILE A 304 -22.23 9.72 -19.01
N VAL A 305 -21.93 11.01 -19.23
CA VAL A 305 -22.91 12.09 -19.18
C VAL A 305 -23.75 12.18 -20.47
N LEU A 306 -23.16 11.94 -21.64
CA LEU A 306 -23.87 11.98 -22.92
C LEU A 306 -24.39 10.59 -23.31
N ASP A 307 -25.59 10.54 -23.90
CA ASP A 307 -26.04 9.34 -24.60
C ASP A 307 -25.33 9.26 -25.96
N PRO A 308 -24.74 8.11 -26.35
CA PRO A 308 -24.35 7.92 -27.74
C PRO A 308 -25.65 7.88 -28.57
N GLU A 309 -25.78 8.79 -29.54
CA GLU A 309 -26.89 8.78 -30.49
C GLU A 309 -26.98 7.48 -31.32
#